data_AF-A0A1G9J3Y5-F1
#
_entry.id   AF-A0A1G9J3Y5-F1
#
_cell.length_a   1.000
_cell.length_b   1.000
_cell.length_c   1.000
_cell.angle_alpha   90.00
_cell.angle_beta   90.00
_cell.angle_gamma   90.00
#
_symmetry.space_group_name_H-M   'P 1'
#
loop_
_entity.id
_entity.type
_entity.pdbx_description
1 polymer ?
#
loop_
_entity_poly.entity_id
_entity_poly.type
_entity_poly.pdbx_seq_one_letter_code
_entity_poly.pdbx_strand_id
1 'polypeptide(L)'
;MKPCLRLLGVLVPTLAFAAAAEAKIPLVNATCPGKIEVHADEGGPIYINGKEAKLKVFNENYYEAHGAGVTISLSINPDGSPSVSYTGKGGANGVCTVK
;
A
#
# COMPACT_ATOMS: atom_id res chain seq x y z
N MET A 1 49.34 24.15 38.65
CA MET A 1 47.94 24.57 38.42
C MET A 1 47.47 23.86 37.15
N LYS A 2 46.81 22.70 37.32
CA LYS A 2 45.39 22.42 37.04
C LYS A 2 45.03 22.39 35.54
N PRO A 3 44.43 21.30 35.04
CA PRO A 3 44.43 20.96 33.62
C PRO A 3 43.21 21.53 32.87
N CYS A 4 43.43 21.72 31.57
CA CYS A 4 42.57 21.29 30.47
C CYS A 4 41.12 20.91 30.84
N LEU A 5 40.14 21.68 30.35
CA LEU A 5 39.04 21.13 29.53
C LEU A 5 38.20 22.29 28.96
N ARG A 6 38.44 22.62 27.69
CA ARG A 6 37.52 23.41 26.86
C ARG A 6 36.32 22.50 26.54
N LEU A 7 35.15 22.78 27.10
CA LEU A 7 33.88 22.18 26.69
C LEU A 7 33.02 23.29 26.07
N LEU A 8 33.30 23.61 24.81
CA LEU A 8 32.30 24.22 23.93
C LEU A 8 31.32 23.11 23.58
N GLY A 9 30.20 23.05 24.30
CA GLY A 9 29.10 22.14 24.02
C GLY A 9 28.45 22.50 22.69
N VAL A 10 28.83 21.82 21.62
CA VAL A 10 28.11 21.86 20.34
C VAL A 10 26.91 20.93 20.47
N LEU A 11 25.72 21.52 20.60
CA LEU A 11 24.46 20.81 20.54
C LEU A 11 24.27 20.32 19.10
N VAL A 12 24.53 19.04 18.83
CA VAL A 12 24.31 18.43 17.50
C VAL A 12 22.82 18.11 17.37
N PRO A 13 22.06 18.79 16.50
CA PRO A 13 20.67 18.41 16.26
C PRO A 13 20.67 17.05 15.55
N THR A 14 20.17 16.02 16.24
CA THR A 14 19.89 14.72 15.61
C THR A 14 18.75 14.91 14.62
N LEU A 15 19.08 14.99 13.34
CA LEU A 15 18.14 14.93 12.23
C LEU A 15 17.49 13.55 12.23
N ALA A 16 16.29 13.44 12.78
CA ALA A 16 15.44 12.27 12.62
C ALA A 16 14.99 12.22 11.15
N PHE A 17 15.55 11.29 10.38
CA PHE A 17 15.01 10.94 9.07
C PHE A 17 13.65 10.29 9.27
N ALA A 18 12.58 11.05 9.06
CA ALA A 18 11.26 10.47 8.83
C ALA A 18 11.30 9.81 7.44
N ALA A 19 11.37 8.48 7.39
CA ALA A 19 11.15 7.76 6.15
C ALA A 19 9.72 8.09 5.67
N ALA A 20 9.61 8.72 4.50
CA ALA A 20 8.32 8.86 3.85
C ALA A 20 7.83 7.44 3.55
N ALA A 21 6.71 7.04 4.16
CA ALA A 21 6.02 5.81 3.80
C ALA A 21 5.36 6.05 2.44
N GLU A 22 6.14 5.92 1.37
CA GLU A 22 5.59 5.84 0.02
C GLU A 22 4.72 4.59 -0.06
N ALA A 23 3.50 4.74 -0.56
CA ALA A 23 2.60 3.62 -0.76
C ALA A 23 3.22 2.67 -1.80
N LYS A 24 3.83 1.58 -1.34
CA LYS A 24 4.40 0.52 -2.16
C LYS A 24 3.32 -0.39 -2.77
N ILE A 25 2.37 0.20 -3.49
CA ILE A 25 1.41 -0.59 -4.25
C ILE A 25 2.18 -1.32 -5.35
N PRO A 26 2.19 -2.66 -5.40
CA PRO A 26 2.85 -3.40 -6.47
C PRO A 26 2.07 -3.24 -7.79
N LEU A 27 2.78 -3.36 -8.91
CA LEU A 27 2.14 -3.53 -10.22
C LEU A 27 1.36 -4.86 -10.22
N VAL A 28 0.04 -4.79 -10.38
CA VAL A 28 -0.83 -5.98 -10.32
C VAL A 28 -1.89 -5.92 -11.42
N ASN A 29 -2.04 -7.04 -12.13
CA ASN A 29 -3.21 -7.33 -12.93
C ASN A 29 -3.92 -8.54 -12.33
N ALA A 30 -5.21 -8.40 -12.02
CA ALA A 30 -6.00 -9.51 -11.48
C ALA A 30 -7.41 -9.54 -12.05
N THR A 31 -7.94 -10.75 -12.18
CA THR A 31 -9.35 -10.98 -12.54
C THR A 31 -10.06 -11.63 -11.36
N CYS A 32 -11.06 -10.96 -10.80
CA CYS A 32 -11.90 -11.53 -9.74
C CYS A 32 -13.14 -12.23 -10.32
N PRO A 33 -13.76 -13.16 -9.56
CA PRO A 33 -15.06 -13.70 -9.90
C PRO A 33 -16.09 -12.61 -10.25
N GLY A 34 -16.96 -12.90 -11.20
CA GLY A 34 -17.88 -11.90 -11.74
C GLY A 34 -17.28 -11.00 -12.83
N LYS A 35 -16.11 -11.36 -13.38
CA LYS A 35 -15.41 -10.63 -14.47
C LYS A 35 -15.02 -9.21 -14.05
N ILE A 36 -14.58 -9.06 -12.81
CA ILE A 36 -14.08 -7.79 -12.29
C ILE A 36 -12.58 -7.74 -12.61
N GLU A 37 -12.18 -6.84 -13.49
CA GLU A 37 -10.78 -6.61 -13.80
C GLU A 37 -10.21 -5.58 -12.82
N VAL A 38 -9.08 -5.92 -12.21
CA VAL A 38 -8.34 -5.08 -11.28
C VAL A 38 -6.97 -4.82 -11.88
N HIS A 39 -6.61 -3.55 -11.95
CA HIS A 39 -5.31 -3.10 -12.41
C HIS A 39 -4.75 -2.12 -11.39
N ALA A 40 -3.54 -2.35 -10.92
CA ALA A 40 -2.81 -1.43 -10.05
C ALA A 40 -1.48 -1.09 -10.71
N ASP A 41 -1.21 0.19 -10.88
CA ASP A 41 0.10 0.68 -11.29
C ASP A 41 1.05 0.71 -10.09
N GLU A 42 2.35 0.50 -10.31
CA GLU A 42 3.34 0.56 -9.23
C GLU A 42 3.35 1.95 -8.59
N GLY A 43 3.07 2.01 -7.28
CA GLY A 43 2.90 3.27 -6.54
C GLY A 43 1.71 4.13 -6.99
N GLY A 44 0.90 3.62 -7.94
CA GLY A 44 -0.18 4.35 -8.61
C GLY A 44 -1.57 4.03 -8.08
N PRO A 45 -2.61 4.61 -8.70
CA PRO A 45 -3.99 4.31 -8.36
C PRO A 45 -4.37 2.87 -8.73
N ILE A 46 -5.42 2.37 -8.08
CA ILE A 46 -6.01 1.06 -8.41
C ILE A 46 -7.27 1.30 -9.24
N TYR A 47 -7.39 0.60 -10.35
CA TYR A 47 -8.52 0.63 -11.27
C TYR A 47 -9.37 -0.63 -11.12
N ILE A 48 -10.68 -0.45 -11.15
CA ILE A 48 -11.69 -1.52 -11.13
C ILE A 48 -12.52 -1.37 -12.41
N ASN A 49 -12.45 -2.37 -13.30
CA ASN A 49 -13.09 -2.35 -14.62
C ASN A 49 -12.74 -1.08 -15.44
N GLY A 50 -11.47 -0.69 -15.40
CA GLY A 50 -10.95 0.50 -16.11
C GLY A 50 -11.36 1.85 -15.49
N LYS A 51 -12.04 1.86 -14.33
CA LYS A 51 -12.36 3.08 -13.60
C LYS A 51 -11.50 3.20 -12.37
N GLU A 52 -10.90 4.37 -12.17
CA GLU A 52 -10.12 4.65 -10.98
C GLU A 52 -10.98 4.48 -9.71
N ALA A 53 -10.45 3.74 -8.75
CA ALA A 53 -11.10 3.46 -7.49
C ALA A 53 -10.54 4.35 -6.38
N LYS A 54 -11.35 4.59 -5.35
CA LYS A 54 -10.91 5.34 -4.19
C LYS A 54 -10.01 4.45 -3.33
N LEU A 55 -8.72 4.77 -3.29
CA LEU A 55 -7.74 4.06 -2.50
C LEU A 55 -7.85 4.44 -1.01
N LYS A 56 -7.81 3.43 -0.15
CA LYS A 56 -7.60 3.53 1.29
C LYS A 56 -6.38 2.70 1.66
N VAL A 57 -5.32 3.40 2.09
CA VAL A 57 -4.09 2.77 2.58
C VAL A 57 -4.28 2.48 4.07
N PHE A 58 -4.15 1.23 4.48
CA PHE A 58 -4.14 0.87 5.91
C PHE A 58 -2.72 0.79 6.44
N ASN A 59 -1.83 0.19 5.67
CA ASN A 59 -0.39 0.12 5.92
C ASN A 59 0.35 -0.22 4.61
N GLU A 60 1.66 -0.42 4.70
CA GLU A 60 2.52 -0.72 3.55
C GLU A 60 2.29 -2.10 2.91
N ASN A 61 1.55 -3.00 3.57
CA ASN A 61 1.27 -4.36 3.09
C ASN A 61 -0.22 -4.61 2.84
N TYR A 62 -1.11 -3.64 3.08
CA TYR A 62 -2.55 -3.81 2.95
C TYR A 62 -3.25 -2.52 2.49
N TYR A 63 -3.95 -2.66 1.36
CA TYR A 63 -4.61 -1.59 0.64
C TYR A 63 -6.05 -2.00 0.30
N GLU A 64 -6.96 -1.05 0.33
CA GLU A 64 -8.31 -1.25 -0.21
C GLU A 64 -8.61 -0.25 -1.32
N ALA A 65 -9.20 -0.74 -2.41
CA ALA A 65 -9.70 0.09 -3.49
C ALA A 65 -11.22 -0.02 -3.57
N HIS A 66 -11.90 1.11 -3.45
CA HIS A 66 -13.37 1.18 -3.38
C HIS A 66 -13.90 1.77 -4.68
N GLY A 67 -14.69 1.01 -5.43
CA GLY A 67 -15.20 1.45 -6.73
C GLY A 67 -16.13 0.44 -7.37
N ALA A 68 -16.95 0.89 -8.33
CA ALA A 68 -17.89 0.05 -9.07
C ALA A 68 -18.83 -0.84 -8.21
N GLY A 69 -19.08 -0.46 -6.95
CA GLY A 69 -19.92 -1.22 -6.02
C GLY A 69 -19.23 -2.40 -5.35
N VAL A 70 -17.90 -2.50 -5.44
CA VAL A 70 -17.07 -3.50 -4.77
C VAL A 70 -15.91 -2.82 -4.02
N THR A 71 -15.36 -3.57 -3.06
CA THR A 71 -14.10 -3.27 -2.38
C THR A 71 -13.11 -4.34 -2.78
N ILE A 72 -11.98 -3.91 -3.36
CA ILE A 72 -10.84 -4.77 -3.62
C ILE A 72 -9.89 -4.66 -2.44
N SER A 73 -9.45 -5.79 -1.92
CA SER A 73 -8.41 -5.89 -0.90
C SER A 73 -7.14 -6.41 -1.55
N LEU A 74 -6.09 -5.58 -1.57
CA LEU A 74 -4.76 -5.92 -2.07
C LEU A 74 -3.82 -6.04 -0.87
N SER A 75 -3.24 -7.23 -0.68
CA SER A 75 -2.28 -7.52 0.38
C SER A 75 -0.95 -7.93 -0.22
N ILE A 76 0.14 -7.58 0.44
CA ILE A 76 1.49 -8.07 0.10
C ILE A 76 1.86 -9.12 1.14
N ASN A 77 2.09 -10.34 0.68
CA ASN A 77 2.45 -11.46 1.53
C ASN A 77 3.91 -11.31 2.04
N PRO A 78 4.33 -12.04 3.08
CA PRO A 78 5.71 -11.98 3.59
C PRO A 78 6.79 -12.37 2.57
N ASP A 79 6.43 -13.15 1.55
CA ASP A 79 7.32 -13.51 0.43
C ASP A 79 7.36 -12.43 -0.68
N GLY A 80 6.66 -11.32 -0.49
CA GLY A 80 6.54 -10.20 -1.43
C GLY A 80 5.48 -10.39 -2.51
N SER A 81 4.81 -11.54 -2.57
CA SER A 81 3.77 -11.79 -3.58
C SER A 81 2.47 -11.04 -3.28
N PRO A 82 1.75 -10.53 -4.30
CA PRO A 82 0.46 -9.88 -4.09
C PRO A 82 -0.68 -10.89 -3.98
N SER A 83 -1.56 -10.68 -3.00
CA SER A 83 -2.84 -11.37 -2.84
C SER A 83 -3.98 -10.37 -3.07
N VAL A 84 -4.92 -10.71 -3.96
CA VAL A 84 -6.07 -9.86 -4.28
C VAL A 84 -7.36 -10.59 -3.99
N SER A 85 -8.28 -9.94 -3.29
CA SER A 85 -9.65 -10.41 -3.08
C SER A 85 -10.66 -9.29 -3.28
N TYR A 86 -11.93 -9.65 -3.43
CA TYR A 86 -13.01 -8.69 -3.56
C TYR A 86 -14.16 -8.98 -2.60
N THR A 87 -14.86 -7.92 -2.22
CA THR A 87 -16.15 -7.95 -1.54
C THR A 87 -17.11 -7.03 -2.28
N GLY A 88 -18.28 -7.53 -2.63
CA GLY A 88 -19.37 -6.82 -3.28
C GLY A 88 -20.62 -6.78 -2.42
N LYS A 89 -21.66 -6.15 -2.95
CA LYS A 89 -22.98 -6.09 -2.30
C LYS A 89 -23.59 -7.48 -2.13
N GLY A 90 -24.43 -7.64 -1.10
CA GLY A 90 -25.18 -8.87 -0.87
C GLY A 90 -24.32 -10.07 -0.47
N GLY A 91 -23.09 -9.84 0.00
CA GLY A 91 -22.18 -10.91 0.44
C GLY A 91 -21.41 -11.58 -0.69
N ALA A 92 -21.43 -11.06 -1.92
CA ALA A 92 -20.58 -11.55 -2.99
C ALA A 92 -19.11 -11.32 -2.65
N ASN A 93 -18.27 -12.36 -2.67
CA ASN A 93 -16.86 -12.24 -2.33
C ASN A 93 -16.03 -13.37 -2.98
N GLY A 94 -14.72 -13.18 -3.04
CA GLY A 94 -13.81 -14.21 -3.55
C GLY A 94 -12.38 -13.74 -3.72
N VAL A 95 -11.49 -14.67 -4.02
CA VAL A 95 -10.08 -14.41 -4.35
C VAL A 95 -9.96 -14.18 -5.85
N CYS A 96 -9.13 -13.22 -6.25
CA CYS A 96 -8.88 -12.91 -7.64
C CYS A 96 -7.65 -13.66 -8.15
N THR A 97 -7.65 -13.97 -9.44
CA THR A 97 -6.50 -14.58 -10.11
C THR A 97 -5.55 -13.48 -10.56
N VAL A 98 -4.38 -13.40 -9.93
CA VAL A 98 -3.29 -12.51 -10.35
C VAL A 98 -2.60 -13.08 -11.59
N LYS A 99 -2.22 -12.20 -12.53
CA LYS A 99 -1.56 -12.52 -13.81
C LYS A 99 -0.21 -11.85 -13.93
#